data_AF-A0A1E1W3E0-F1
#
_entry.id   AF-A0A1E1W3E0-F1
#
_cell.length_a   1.000
_cell.length_b   1.000
_cell.length_c   1.000
_cell.angle_alpha   90.00
_cell.angle_beta   90.00
_cell.angle_gamma   90.00
#
_symmetry.space_group_name_H-M   'P 1'
#
loop_
_entity.id
_entity.type
_entity.pdbx_description
1 polymer ?
#
loop_
_entity_poly.entity_id
_entity_poly.type
_entity_poly.pdbx_seq_one_letter_code
_entity_poly.pdbx_strand_id
1 'polypeptide(L)'
;MDNSNKQYFLMMENITSSYRRPCVLDLKMGTRQHGDDATAEKRTKQIAKCQASTSATLGVRLCGMQVYIPETGTCFRRDKYWGRSLSEAGLRDALREFFAGGRGLRA
;
A
#
# COMPACT_ATOMS: atom_id res chain seq x y z
N MET A 1 -12.44 -18.55 -35.09
CA MET A 1 -11.42 -17.48 -34.92
C MET A 1 -10.95 -17.55 -33.49
N ASP A 2 -9.67 -17.88 -33.31
CA ASP A 2 -9.05 -18.14 -32.01
C ASP A 2 -9.00 -16.87 -31.15
N ASN A 3 -9.61 -16.93 -29.96
CA ASN A 3 -9.72 -15.82 -29.01
C ASN A 3 -8.57 -15.85 -27.97
N SER A 4 -7.58 -16.73 -28.14
CA SER A 4 -6.52 -17.06 -27.18
C SER A 4 -5.58 -15.89 -26.80
N ASN A 5 -5.56 -14.80 -27.56
CA ASN A 5 -4.63 -13.67 -27.34
C ASN A 5 -5.28 -12.30 -27.09
N LYS A 6 -6.57 -12.23 -26.71
CA LYS A 6 -7.20 -10.94 -26.38
C LYS A 6 -6.85 -10.50 -24.95
N GLN A 7 -6.11 -9.40 -24.84
CA GLN A 7 -5.86 -8.73 -23.56
C GLN A 7 -6.92 -7.66 -23.33
N TYR A 8 -7.54 -7.70 -22.15
CA TYR A 8 -8.48 -6.67 -21.71
C TYR A 8 -7.78 -5.75 -20.71
N PHE A 9 -7.99 -4.44 -20.88
CA PHE A 9 -7.44 -3.41 -20.00
C PHE A 9 -8.58 -2.58 -19.43
N LEU A 10 -8.39 -2.08 -18.21
CA LEU A 10 -9.29 -1.09 -17.61
C LEU A 10 -8.66 0.29 -17.79
N MET A 11 -9.35 1.16 -18.53
CA MET A 11 -8.99 2.57 -18.60
C MET A 11 -9.50 3.27 -17.34
N MET A 12 -8.58 3.84 -16.56
CA MET A 12 -8.89 4.52 -15.31
C MET A 12 -8.25 5.91 -15.32
N GLU A 13 -8.88 6.85 -14.61
CA GLU A 13 -8.31 8.18 -14.41
C GLU A 13 -6.98 8.10 -13.65
N ASN A 14 -6.00 8.93 -14.07
CA ASN A 14 -4.79 9.12 -13.30
C ASN A 14 -5.02 10.14 -12.18
N ILE A 15 -5.35 9.63 -11.00
CA ILE A 15 -5.59 10.42 -9.79
C ILE A 15 -4.36 11.23 -9.31
N THR A 16 -3.17 10.95 -9.83
CA THR A 16 -1.94 11.69 -9.48
C THR A 16 -1.55 12.75 -10.51
N SER A 17 -2.28 12.85 -11.63
CA SER A 17 -1.90 13.68 -12.79
C SER A 17 -1.80 15.18 -12.49
N SER A 18 -2.63 15.70 -11.58
CA SER A 18 -2.64 17.11 -11.19
C SER A 18 -1.51 17.50 -10.23
N TYR A 19 -0.76 16.53 -9.71
CA TYR A 19 0.29 16.76 -8.72
C TYR A 19 1.66 16.81 -9.38
N ARG A 20 2.41 17.90 -9.18
CA ARG A 20 3.81 18.01 -9.65
C ARG A 20 4.74 16.99 -8.96
N ARG A 21 4.47 16.70 -7.68
CA ARG A 21 5.31 15.85 -6.82
C ARG A 21 4.42 15.00 -5.90
N PRO A 22 3.72 14.00 -6.45
CA PRO A 22 2.77 13.20 -5.69
C PRO A 22 3.47 12.36 -4.63
N CYS A 23 3.01 12.49 -3.39
CA CYS A 23 3.28 11.53 -2.32
C CYS A 23 2.11 10.55 -2.29
N VAL A 24 2.38 9.25 -2.40
CA VAL A 24 1.37 8.21 -2.52
C VAL A 24 1.55 7.19 -1.40
N LEU A 25 0.45 6.88 -0.73
CA LEU A 25 0.39 5.84 0.30
C LEU A 25 -0.69 4.84 -0.10
N ASP A 26 -0.31 3.57 -0.19
CA ASP A 26 -1.20 2.44 -0.43
C ASP A 26 -1.38 1.67 0.89
N LEU A 27 -2.60 1.70 1.42
CA LEU A 27 -3.02 0.96 2.60
C LEU A 27 -4.00 -0.12 2.21
N LYS A 28 -3.82 -1.30 2.80
CA LYS A 28 -4.77 -2.40 2.68
C LYS A 28 -5.59 -2.53 3.94
N MET A 29 -6.90 -2.34 3.80
CA MET A 29 -7.88 -2.35 4.88
C MET A 29 -8.50 -3.74 5.09
N GLY A 30 -8.89 -4.03 6.33
CA GLY A 30 -9.59 -5.23 6.77
C GLY A 30 -8.71 -6.26 7.49
N THR A 31 -9.28 -6.91 8.52
CA THR A 31 -8.70 -8.07 9.23
C THR A 31 -8.89 -9.39 8.45
N ARG A 32 -9.76 -9.39 7.44
CA ARG A 32 -9.97 -10.50 6.50
C ARG A 32 -9.68 -10.00 5.08
N GLN A 33 -8.78 -10.69 4.38
CA GLN A 33 -8.24 -10.24 3.09
C GLN A 33 -8.56 -11.18 1.92
N HIS A 34 -9.43 -12.15 2.17
CA HIS A 34 -9.91 -13.10 1.19
C HIS A 34 -11.41 -12.97 0.98
N GLY A 35 -11.83 -13.04 -0.28
CA GLY A 35 -13.25 -13.13 -0.64
C GLY A 35 -13.87 -14.46 -0.20
N ASP A 36 -15.17 -14.56 -0.35
CA ASP A 36 -15.92 -15.80 -0.09
C ASP A 36 -15.61 -16.85 -1.17
N ASP A 37 -15.51 -16.43 -2.44
CA ASP A 37 -15.20 -17.30 -3.58
C ASP A 37 -13.69 -17.54 -3.79
N ALA A 38 -12.86 -17.29 -2.78
CA ALA A 38 -11.42 -17.48 -2.90
C ALA A 38 -11.05 -18.97 -2.85
N THR A 39 -10.24 -19.44 -3.81
CA THR A 39 -9.66 -20.80 -3.76
C THR A 39 -8.90 -21.02 -2.47
N ALA A 40 -8.80 -22.29 -2.02
CA ALA A 40 -8.13 -22.64 -0.77
C ALA A 40 -6.70 -22.08 -0.69
N GLU A 41 -5.94 -22.18 -1.79
CA GLU A 41 -4.58 -21.65 -1.90
C GLU A 41 -4.52 -20.12 -1.77
N LYS A 42 -5.43 -19.41 -2.45
CA LYS A 42 -5.51 -17.94 -2.39
C LYS A 42 -5.88 -17.50 -0.99
N ARG A 43 -6.83 -18.20 -0.36
CA ARG A 43 -7.26 -17.99 1.02
C ARG A 43 -6.11 -18.14 2.00
N THR A 44 -5.39 -19.26 1.97
CA THR A 44 -4.22 -19.52 2.84
C THR A 44 -3.16 -18.43 2.70
N LYS A 45 -2.81 -18.05 1.46
CA LYS A 45 -1.83 -16.98 1.20
C LYS A 45 -2.29 -15.62 1.75
N GLN A 46 -3.57 -15.29 1.67
CA GLN A 46 -4.11 -14.02 2.16
C GLN A 46 -4.23 -14.00 3.69
N ILE A 47 -4.63 -15.11 4.30
CA ILE A 47 -4.63 -15.29 5.75
C ILE A 47 -3.21 -15.13 6.30
N ALA A 48 -2.23 -15.84 5.74
CA ALA A 48 -0.84 -15.75 6.18
C ALA A 48 -0.30 -14.30 6.10
N LYS A 49 -0.61 -13.57 5.02
CA LYS A 49 -0.24 -12.14 4.90
C LYS A 49 -0.93 -11.26 5.94
N CYS A 50 -2.18 -11.55 6.27
CA CYS A 50 -2.92 -10.79 7.27
C CYS A 50 -2.29 -10.99 8.65
N GLN A 51 -2.08 -12.25 9.04
CA GLN A 51 -1.49 -12.66 10.32
C GLN A 51 -0.05 -12.16 10.51
N ALA A 52 0.74 -12.14 9.44
CA ALA A 52 2.12 -11.67 9.48
C ALA A 52 2.26 -10.14 9.34
N SER A 53 1.21 -9.36 9.66
CA SER A 53 1.23 -7.91 9.50
C SER A 53 0.30 -7.23 10.50
N THR A 54 0.35 -5.89 10.53
CA THR A 54 -0.58 -5.05 11.29
C THR A 54 -2.05 -5.22 10.91
N SER A 55 -2.38 -5.89 9.80
CA SER A 55 -3.79 -6.16 9.45
C SER A 55 -4.50 -7.06 10.45
N ALA A 56 -3.80 -7.99 11.10
CA ALA A 56 -4.43 -8.86 12.08
C ALA A 56 -4.85 -8.13 13.35
N THR A 57 -4.06 -7.15 13.80
CA THR A 57 -4.30 -6.42 15.06
C THR A 57 -5.02 -5.09 14.84
N LEU A 58 -4.60 -4.30 13.85
CA LEU A 58 -5.13 -2.97 13.57
C LEU A 58 -6.17 -2.92 12.46
N GLY A 59 -6.37 -4.02 11.72
CA GLY A 59 -7.27 -4.03 10.56
C GLY A 59 -6.76 -3.21 9.37
N VAL A 60 -5.50 -2.78 9.38
CA VAL A 60 -4.86 -2.05 8.27
C VAL A 60 -3.37 -2.41 8.20
N ARG A 61 -2.80 -2.44 6.99
CA ARG A 61 -1.35 -2.49 6.79
C ARG A 61 -0.89 -1.63 5.62
N LEU A 62 0.39 -1.27 5.63
CA LEU A 62 1.04 -0.56 4.53
C LEU A 62 1.43 -1.54 3.41
N CYS A 63 1.08 -1.20 2.17
CA CYS A 63 1.39 -1.99 0.98
C CYS A 63 2.33 -1.28 0.02
N GLY A 64 2.44 0.04 0.11
CA GLY A 64 3.38 0.83 -0.64
C GLY A 64 3.39 2.27 -0.15
N MET A 65 4.53 2.92 -0.27
CA MET A 65 4.66 4.33 0.08
C MET A 65 5.68 4.99 -0.84
N GLN A 66 5.38 6.19 -1.30
CA GLN A 66 6.27 7.07 -2.03
C GLN A 66 6.15 8.47 -1.45
N VAL A 67 7.25 9.05 -1.01
CA VAL A 67 7.27 10.38 -0.41
C VAL A 67 8.36 11.22 -1.05
N TYR A 68 7.99 12.43 -1.45
CA TYR A 68 8.91 13.46 -1.89
C TYR A 68 9.36 14.32 -0.71
N ILE A 69 10.68 14.47 -0.56
CA ILE A 69 11.35 15.28 0.45
C ILE A 69 11.80 16.59 -0.21
N PRO A 70 11.15 17.73 0.06
CA PRO A 70 11.48 19.00 -0.60
C PRO A 70 12.87 19.52 -0.28
N GLU A 71 13.41 19.20 0.90
CA GLU A 71 14.68 19.72 1.39
C GLU A 71 15.85 19.20 0.56
N THR A 72 15.79 17.91 0.20
CA THR A 72 16.81 17.23 -0.60
C THR A 72 16.40 17.14 -2.07
N GLY A 73 15.15 17.45 -2.41
CA GLY A 73 14.57 17.22 -3.72
C GLY A 73 14.46 15.74 -4.11
N THR A 74 14.61 14.82 -3.15
CA THR A 74 14.62 13.38 -3.41
C THR A 74 13.27 12.74 -3.15
N CYS A 75 13.08 11.54 -3.69
CA CYS A 75 11.91 10.72 -3.46
C CYS A 75 12.37 9.35 -2.97
N PHE A 76 11.79 8.86 -1.88
CA PHE A 76 12.03 7.50 -1.41
C PHE A 76 10.76 6.66 -1.51
N ARG A 77 10.95 5.35 -1.60
CA ARG A 77 9.88 4.38 -1.70
C ARG A 77 10.00 3.30 -0.63
N ARG A 78 8.86 2.86 -0.12
CA ARG A 78 8.73 1.65 0.69
C ARG A 78 7.81 0.68 -0.04
N ASP A 79 8.23 -0.56 -0.09
CA ASP A 79 7.47 -1.62 -0.74
C ASP A 79 6.57 -2.38 0.24
N LYS A 80 5.82 -3.34 -0.31
CA LYS A 80 4.92 -4.22 0.44
C LYS A 80 5.63 -5.15 1.42
N TYR A 81 6.93 -5.39 1.28
CA TYR A 81 7.66 -6.27 2.18
C TYR A 81 8.08 -5.50 3.42
N TRP A 82 8.59 -4.29 3.24
CA TRP A 82 8.82 -3.34 4.33
C TRP A 82 7.55 -3.06 5.12
N GLY A 83 6.42 -2.82 4.44
CA GLY A 83 5.14 -2.56 5.11
C GLY A 83 4.60 -3.75 5.92
N ARG A 84 4.93 -4.99 5.56
CA ARG A 84 4.54 -6.20 6.33
C ARG A 84 5.38 -6.40 7.58
N SER A 85 6.64 -5.98 7.58
CA SER A 85 7.52 -6.12 8.74
C SER A 85 7.26 -5.08 9.84
N LEU A 86 6.34 -4.13 9.60
CA LEU A 86 6.02 -3.09 10.58
C LEU A 86 5.25 -3.66 11.76
N SER A 87 5.60 -3.18 12.95
CA SER A 87 4.77 -3.27 14.15
C SER A 87 3.71 -2.16 14.14
N GLU A 88 2.84 -2.13 15.14
CA GLU A 88 1.85 -1.05 15.31
C GLU A 88 2.52 0.33 15.47
N ALA A 89 3.58 0.39 16.28
CA ALA A 89 4.39 1.59 16.41
C ALA A 89 5.07 1.96 15.09
N GLY A 90 5.61 0.97 14.37
CA GLY A 90 6.22 1.18 13.06
C GLY A 90 5.24 1.71 12.03
N LEU A 91 3.98 1.24 12.02
CA LEU A 91 2.94 1.77 11.15
C LEU A 91 2.61 3.23 11.51
N ARG A 92 2.48 3.55 12.80
CA ARG A 92 2.25 4.93 13.26
C ARG A 92 3.38 5.85 12.83
N ASP A 93 4.62 5.42 12.95
CA ASP A 93 5.78 6.22 12.57
C ASP A 93 5.89 6.38 11.04
N ALA A 94 5.57 5.33 10.28
CA ALA A 94 5.46 5.41 8.82
C ALA A 94 4.38 6.41 8.36
N LEU A 95 3.23 6.44 9.02
CA LEU A 95 2.19 7.42 8.75
C LEU A 95 2.66 8.84 9.06
N ARG A 96 3.36 9.04 10.18
CA ARG A 96 3.97 10.34 10.50
C ARG A 96 4.99 10.75 9.44
N GLU A 97 5.86 9.84 9.01
CA GLU A 97 6.84 10.08 7.94
C GLU A 97 6.15 10.50 6.63
N PHE A 98 5.05 9.83 6.26
CA PHE A 98 4.26 10.16 5.08
C PHE A 98 3.70 11.59 5.11
N PHE A 99 3.09 12.00 6.23
CA PHE A 99 2.49 13.33 6.37
C PHE A 99 3.49 14.45 6.68
N ALA A 100 4.63 14.12 7.28
CA ALA A 100 5.72 15.06 7.52
C ALA A 100 6.41 15.48 6.22
N GLY A 101 6.70 14.51 5.35
CA GLY A 101 7.43 14.75 4.11
C GLY A 101 8.70 15.58 4.31
N GLY A 102 9.46 15.26 5.37
CA GLY A 102 10.73 15.91 5.72
C GLY A 102 10.66 17.11 6.68
N ARG A 103 9.48 17.67 6.97
CA ARG A 103 9.27 18.71 8.02
C ARG A 103 8.13 18.29 8.93
N GLY A 104 7.97 18.89 10.11
CA GLY A 104 6.91 18.53 11.06
C GLY A 104 5.52 18.36 10.40
N LEU A 105 4.63 17.60 11.06
CA LEU A 105 3.33 17.18 10.52
C LEU A 105 2.65 18.30 9.72
N ARG A 106 2.45 18.09 8.40
CA ARG A 106 1.80 19.09 7.54
C ARG A 106 0.34 19.24 7.97
N ALA A 107 -0.02 20.43 8.44
CA ALA A 107 -1.39 20.82 8.79
C ALA A 107 -2.21 21.15 7.54
#